data_AF-A0A166XFP1-F1
#
_entry.id   AF-A0A166XFP1-F1
#
_cell.length_a   1.000
_cell.length_b   1.000
_cell.length_c   1.000
_cell.angle_alpha   90.00
_cell.angle_beta   90.00
_cell.angle_gamma   90.00
#
_symmetry.space_group_name_H-M   'P 1'
#
loop_
_entity.id
_entity.type
_entity.pdbx_description
1 polymer ?
#
loop_
_entity_poly.entity_id
_entity_poly.type
_entity_poly.pdbx_seq_one_letter_code
_entity_poly.pdbx_strand_id
1 'polypeptide(L)'
;MPGLAGIVIHGGASESWIGDKKRYDDTTAFLQTVVSSAESALGHGALAIDLAAEVVAKLEDYPAFNAGRGSAVNIDGNFELEAGIVCGATSGYRAAVCLQATKNPIKLVRAMLDDTGPSASVFIAGAGGDDLAKRLALDIVPNCYFATESRTSYWQRKRAEISEHGTVGAVVRDSHGNVAAANSTGGMMFKPVGRVGDTAVLGSGLYADKRVAIAWYEDDLALIRCGLPSPFLGRFSGGACFN
;
A
#
# COMPACT_ATOMS: atom_id res chain seq x y z
N MET A 1 27.61 13.14 10.99
CA MET A 1 26.89 11.93 11.43
C MET A 1 25.91 11.56 10.35
N PRO A 2 25.77 10.28 9.95
CA PRO A 2 24.67 9.89 9.08
C PRO A 2 23.35 10.32 9.72
N GLY A 3 22.42 10.87 8.94
CA GLY A 3 21.14 11.35 9.45
C GLY A 3 20.33 10.19 10.04
N LEU A 4 19.42 10.50 10.97
CA LEU A 4 18.53 9.53 11.63
C LEU A 4 17.68 8.72 10.63
N ALA A 5 18.11 7.53 10.20
CA ALA A 5 17.28 6.67 9.36
C ALA A 5 16.20 5.96 10.20
N GLY A 6 15.07 5.63 9.59
CA GLY A 6 13.99 4.93 10.28
C GLY A 6 12.89 4.44 9.36
N ILE A 7 12.10 3.50 9.86
CA ILE A 7 10.96 2.92 9.16
C ILE A 7 9.79 2.74 10.10
N VAL A 8 8.58 2.97 9.59
CA VAL A 8 7.32 2.64 10.23
C VAL A 8 6.49 1.85 9.23
N ILE A 9 5.86 0.77 9.67
CA ILE A 9 4.97 -0.06 8.85
C ILE A 9 3.62 -0.27 9.56
N HIS A 10 2.57 -0.51 8.78
CA HIS A 10 1.29 -0.97 9.30
C HIS A 10 0.72 -2.11 8.44
N GLY A 11 -0.01 -3.02 9.10
CA GLY A 11 -0.74 -4.12 8.45
C GLY A 11 -2.22 -3.83 8.20
N GLY A 12 -2.69 -2.63 8.54
CA GLY A 12 -4.11 -2.25 8.56
C GLY A 12 -4.80 -2.63 9.87
N ALA A 13 -6.09 -2.31 10.05
CA ALA A 13 -6.91 -2.92 11.10
C ALA A 13 -8.04 -3.73 10.50
N SER A 14 -8.02 -5.02 10.82
CA SER A 14 -9.12 -5.94 10.57
C SER A 14 -9.47 -6.61 11.90
N GLU A 15 -10.75 -6.78 12.20
CA GLU A 15 -11.17 -7.52 13.39
C GLU A 15 -10.90 -9.03 13.29
N SER A 16 -10.40 -9.51 12.13
CA SER A 16 -10.21 -10.94 11.84
C SER A 16 -9.22 -11.69 12.75
N TRP A 17 -8.47 -10.98 13.61
CA TRP A 17 -7.57 -11.56 14.61
C TRP A 17 -8.13 -11.60 16.03
N ILE A 18 -9.30 -10.99 16.29
CA ILE A 18 -9.87 -10.97 17.64
C ILE A 18 -10.16 -12.41 18.09
N GLY A 19 -9.42 -12.86 19.12
CA GLY A 19 -9.52 -14.22 19.68
C GLY A 19 -8.56 -15.25 19.07
N ASP A 20 -7.81 -14.93 18.01
CA ASP A 20 -6.81 -15.82 17.41
C ASP A 20 -5.39 -15.43 17.83
N LYS A 21 -4.97 -15.92 19.00
CA LYS A 21 -3.64 -15.63 19.56
C LYS A 21 -2.51 -16.11 18.64
N LYS A 22 -2.67 -17.27 17.99
CA LYS A 22 -1.60 -17.83 17.15
C LYS A 22 -1.36 -16.94 15.94
N ARG A 23 -2.43 -16.53 15.24
CA ARG A 23 -2.32 -15.61 14.11
C ARG A 23 -1.72 -14.27 14.50
N TYR A 24 -2.06 -13.76 15.69
CA TYR A 24 -1.44 -12.55 16.24
C TYR A 24 0.07 -12.74 16.42
N ASP A 25 0.50 -13.77 17.15
CA ASP A 25 1.92 -14.05 17.41
C ASP A 25 2.72 -14.25 16.11
N ASP A 26 2.18 -15.03 15.16
CA ASP A 26 2.81 -15.29 13.86
C ASP A 26 2.97 -13.98 13.05
N THR A 27 1.94 -13.14 13.04
CA THR A 27 1.95 -11.85 12.32
C THR A 27 2.91 -10.86 12.96
N THR A 28 2.96 -10.81 14.30
CA THR A 28 3.93 -9.97 15.02
C THR A 28 5.37 -10.41 14.72
N ALA A 29 5.65 -11.72 14.75
CA ALA A 29 6.98 -12.25 14.43
C ALA A 29 7.38 -11.94 12.97
N PHE A 30 6.44 -12.05 12.03
CA PHE A 30 6.64 -11.65 10.64
C PHE A 30 6.99 -10.17 10.52
N LEU A 31 6.19 -9.28 11.13
CA LEU A 31 6.42 -7.83 11.09
C LEU A 31 7.77 -7.46 11.71
N GLN A 32 8.17 -8.10 12.82
CA GLN A 32 9.49 -7.93 13.42
C GLN A 32 10.61 -8.30 12.44
N THR A 33 10.46 -9.42 11.74
CA THR A 33 11.45 -9.87 10.72
C THR A 33 11.55 -8.86 9.57
N VAL A 34 10.42 -8.32 9.11
CA VAL A 34 10.39 -7.28 8.07
C VAL A 34 11.09 -6.00 8.53
N VAL A 35 10.78 -5.53 9.75
CA VAL A 35 11.41 -4.32 10.33
C VAL A 35 12.91 -4.52 10.50
N SER A 36 13.35 -5.62 11.11
CA SER A 36 14.80 -5.87 11.32
C SER A 36 15.56 -5.96 10.00
N SER A 37 14.96 -6.55 8.95
CA SER A 37 15.56 -6.59 7.62
C SER A 37 15.66 -5.18 7.01
N ALA A 38 14.63 -4.36 7.18
CA ALA A 38 14.59 -2.99 6.67
C ALA A 38 15.58 -2.07 7.41
N GLU A 39 15.70 -2.18 8.73
CA GLU A 39 16.72 -1.47 9.52
C GLU A 39 18.14 -1.84 9.07
N SER A 40 18.38 -3.12 8.80
CA SER A 40 19.65 -3.57 8.23
C SER A 40 19.91 -2.95 6.85
N ALA A 41 18.91 -2.92 5.97
CA ALA A 41 19.03 -2.29 4.65
C ALA A 41 19.33 -0.78 4.74
N LEU A 42 18.67 -0.07 5.67
CA LEU A 42 18.97 1.34 5.97
C LEU A 42 20.41 1.53 6.46
N GLY A 43 20.90 0.62 7.31
CA GLY A 43 22.30 0.62 7.77
C GLY A 43 23.33 0.44 6.64
N HIS A 44 22.92 -0.18 5.54
CA HIS A 44 23.72 -0.35 4.32
C HIS A 44 23.43 0.72 3.24
N GLY A 45 22.69 1.77 3.56
CA GLY A 45 22.46 2.91 2.65
C GLY A 45 21.33 2.70 1.64
N ALA A 46 20.34 1.84 1.94
CA ALA A 46 19.16 1.70 1.11
C ALA A 46 18.40 3.05 0.96
N LEU A 47 17.91 3.32 -0.24
CA LEU A 47 17.11 4.51 -0.54
C LEU A 47 15.69 4.36 0.00
N ALA A 48 15.12 5.46 0.52
CA ALA A 48 13.81 5.43 1.16
C ALA A 48 12.70 4.89 0.23
N ILE A 49 12.72 5.31 -1.03
CA ILE A 49 11.70 4.95 -2.03
C ILE A 49 11.73 3.46 -2.41
N ASP A 50 12.93 2.89 -2.54
CA ASP A 50 13.11 1.48 -2.88
C ASP A 50 12.75 0.59 -1.71
N LEU A 51 13.20 0.97 -0.50
CA LEU A 51 12.91 0.21 0.70
C LEU A 51 11.43 0.22 1.05
N ALA A 52 10.73 1.34 0.87
CA ALA A 52 9.28 1.42 1.07
C ALA A 52 8.54 0.44 0.14
N ALA A 53 8.92 0.38 -1.13
CA ALA A 53 8.35 -0.56 -2.10
C ALA A 53 8.68 -2.02 -1.75
N GLU A 54 9.91 -2.33 -1.37
CA GLU A 54 10.33 -3.68 -0.98
C GLU A 54 9.56 -4.18 0.24
N VAL A 55 9.43 -3.34 1.26
CA VAL A 55 8.73 -3.67 2.51
C VAL A 55 7.25 -3.91 2.23
N VAL A 56 6.58 -3.02 1.50
CA VAL A 56 5.17 -3.21 1.15
C VAL A 56 4.98 -4.46 0.27
N ALA A 57 5.92 -4.80 -0.61
CA ALA A 57 5.83 -6.03 -1.39
C ALA A 57 5.91 -7.29 -0.50
N LYS A 58 6.72 -7.27 0.58
CA LYS A 58 6.71 -8.34 1.59
C LYS A 58 5.36 -8.43 2.30
N LEU A 59 4.73 -7.29 2.59
CA LEU A 59 3.39 -7.25 3.20
C LEU A 59 2.32 -7.78 2.23
N GLU A 60 2.41 -7.47 0.94
CA GLU A 60 1.54 -8.02 -0.13
C GLU A 60 1.70 -9.54 -0.32
N ASP A 61 2.90 -10.08 -0.08
CA ASP A 61 3.13 -11.52 -0.18
C ASP A 61 2.65 -12.29 1.08
N TYR A 62 2.33 -11.58 2.18
CA TYR A 62 1.92 -12.19 3.44
C TYR A 62 0.39 -12.38 3.52
N PRO A 63 -0.10 -13.64 3.48
CA PRO A 63 -1.53 -13.97 3.25
C PRO A 63 -2.50 -13.49 4.33
N ALA A 64 -2.00 -13.01 5.48
CA ALA A 64 -2.85 -12.53 6.55
C ALA A 64 -3.35 -11.10 6.32
N PHE A 65 -2.69 -10.33 5.45
CA PHE A 65 -3.04 -8.94 5.18
C PHE A 65 -3.96 -8.80 3.98
N ASN A 66 -4.73 -7.70 3.95
CA ASN A 66 -5.61 -7.36 2.85
C ASN A 66 -4.85 -6.56 1.77
N ALA A 67 -3.81 -7.16 1.20
CA ALA A 67 -3.04 -6.61 0.08
C ALA A 67 -2.35 -7.75 -0.65
N GLY A 68 -2.25 -7.67 -1.98
CA GLY A 68 -1.71 -8.76 -2.79
C GLY A 68 -2.37 -10.10 -2.45
N ARG A 69 -1.58 -11.07 -1.98
CA ARG A 69 -2.08 -12.36 -1.50
C ARG A 69 -2.80 -12.17 -0.18
N GLY A 70 -4.09 -12.51 -0.12
CA GLY A 70 -4.95 -12.28 1.05
C GLY A 70 -5.88 -11.09 0.91
N SER A 71 -5.92 -10.46 -0.27
CA SER A 71 -6.85 -9.38 -0.58
C SER A 71 -8.32 -9.74 -0.39
N ALA A 72 -9.11 -8.73 -0.10
CA ALA A 72 -10.55 -8.81 0.00
C ALA A 72 -11.18 -9.14 -1.37
N VAL A 73 -12.31 -9.85 -1.32
CA VAL A 73 -13.01 -10.36 -2.49
C VAL A 73 -14.11 -9.38 -2.88
N ASN A 74 -14.20 -9.01 -4.16
CA ASN A 74 -15.24 -8.12 -4.68
C ASN A 74 -16.61 -8.84 -4.81
N ILE A 75 -17.65 -8.11 -5.22
CA ILE A 75 -19.02 -8.65 -5.33
C ILE A 75 -19.15 -9.85 -6.29
N ASP A 76 -18.25 -9.96 -7.26
CA ASP A 76 -18.24 -11.03 -8.28
C ASP A 76 -17.33 -12.22 -7.91
N GLY A 77 -16.71 -12.19 -6.73
CA GLY A 77 -15.83 -13.27 -6.28
C GLY A 77 -14.37 -13.15 -6.77
N ASN A 78 -14.01 -12.02 -7.36
CA ASN A 78 -12.67 -11.74 -7.89
C ASN A 78 -11.88 -10.78 -7.00
N PHE A 79 -10.58 -10.63 -7.29
CA PHE A 79 -9.68 -9.73 -6.57
C PHE A 79 -9.29 -8.53 -7.45
N GLU A 80 -9.34 -7.33 -6.88
CA GLU A 80 -8.94 -6.10 -7.54
C GLU A 80 -8.04 -5.30 -6.59
N LEU A 81 -6.82 -5.05 -7.01
CA LEU A 81 -5.77 -4.52 -6.14
C LEU A 81 -5.47 -3.06 -6.47
N GLU A 82 -5.02 -2.32 -5.46
CA GLU A 82 -4.54 -0.96 -5.63
C GLU A 82 -3.29 -0.69 -4.79
N ALA A 83 -2.40 0.13 -5.31
CA ALA A 83 -1.23 0.62 -4.59
C ALA A 83 -0.84 2.03 -5.05
N GLY A 84 -0.21 2.76 -4.13
CA GLY A 84 0.35 4.08 -4.36
C GLY A 84 1.72 4.23 -3.72
N ILE A 85 2.56 5.07 -4.32
CA ILE A 85 3.87 5.42 -3.77
C ILE A 85 4.19 6.90 -4.00
N VAL A 86 4.83 7.55 -3.02
CA VAL A 86 5.28 8.94 -3.10
C VAL A 86 6.73 9.07 -2.65
N CYS A 87 7.55 9.71 -3.48
CA CYS A 87 8.92 10.10 -3.17
C CYS A 87 8.94 11.54 -2.65
N GLY A 88 9.25 11.74 -1.37
CA GLY A 88 9.29 13.07 -0.75
C GLY A 88 10.41 13.97 -1.27
N ALA A 89 11.49 13.39 -1.80
CA ALA A 89 12.61 14.15 -2.37
C ALA A 89 12.24 14.88 -3.67
N THR A 90 11.45 14.23 -4.53
CA THR A 90 11.10 14.70 -5.87
C THR A 90 9.63 15.09 -6.01
N SER A 91 8.80 14.82 -4.99
CA SER A 91 7.33 14.84 -5.08
C SER A 91 6.77 13.90 -6.16
N GLY A 92 7.57 12.91 -6.60
CA GLY A 92 7.14 11.91 -7.57
C GLY A 92 6.10 10.98 -6.96
N TYR A 93 4.90 10.95 -7.54
CA TYR A 93 3.81 10.07 -7.15
C TYR A 93 3.44 9.13 -8.30
N ARG A 94 3.12 7.87 -7.95
CA ARG A 94 2.57 6.87 -8.87
C ARG A 94 1.49 6.05 -8.19
N ALA A 95 0.45 5.70 -8.93
CA ALA A 95 -0.64 4.85 -8.47
C ALA A 95 -1.11 3.86 -9.54
N ALA A 96 -1.56 2.70 -9.09
CA ALA A 96 -2.20 1.70 -9.92
C ALA A 96 -3.39 1.12 -9.17
N VAL A 97 -4.54 1.00 -9.83
CA VAL A 97 -5.81 0.52 -9.23
C VAL A 97 -6.51 -0.51 -10.09
N CYS A 98 -7.42 -1.27 -9.49
CA CYS A 98 -8.22 -2.30 -10.16
C CYS A 98 -7.36 -3.35 -10.89
N LEU A 99 -6.12 -3.58 -10.45
CA LEU A 99 -5.24 -4.60 -11.02
C LEU A 99 -5.77 -5.99 -10.68
N GLN A 100 -5.70 -6.92 -11.61
CA GLN A 100 -6.22 -8.27 -11.43
C GLN A 100 -5.17 -9.37 -11.61
N ALA A 101 -3.98 -9.02 -12.10
CA ALA A 101 -2.94 -10.01 -12.43
C ALA A 101 -1.53 -9.64 -11.94
N THR A 102 -1.24 -8.36 -11.67
CA THR A 102 0.05 -7.91 -11.15
C THR A 102 0.27 -8.43 -9.73
N LYS A 103 1.25 -9.33 -9.54
CA LYS A 103 1.47 -10.01 -8.25
C LYS A 103 1.71 -9.04 -7.09
N ASN A 104 2.55 -8.03 -7.32
CA ASN A 104 2.89 -7.00 -6.35
C ASN A 104 2.58 -5.60 -6.92
N PRO A 105 1.36 -5.06 -6.72
CA PRO A 105 0.98 -3.71 -7.16
C PRO A 105 2.00 -2.63 -6.79
N ILE A 106 2.61 -2.70 -5.60
CA ILE A 106 3.58 -1.69 -5.18
C ILE A 106 4.84 -1.66 -6.06
N LYS A 107 5.28 -2.83 -6.58
CA LYS A 107 6.44 -2.89 -7.48
C LYS A 107 6.15 -2.23 -8.83
N LEU A 108 4.91 -2.32 -9.32
CA LEU A 108 4.49 -1.62 -10.53
C LEU A 108 4.60 -0.11 -10.34
N VAL A 109 4.01 0.45 -9.29
CA VAL A 109 4.03 1.91 -9.08
C VAL A 109 5.43 2.42 -8.75
N ARG A 110 6.29 1.60 -8.13
CA ARG A 110 7.72 1.94 -7.99
C ARG A 110 8.41 2.00 -9.34
N ALA A 111 8.24 1.01 -10.21
CA ALA A 111 8.86 0.99 -11.54
C ALA A 111 8.34 2.14 -12.43
N MET A 112 7.07 2.55 -12.27
CA MET A 112 6.49 3.70 -12.98
C MET A 112 7.21 5.03 -12.67
N LEU A 113 7.93 5.14 -11.54
CA LEU A 113 8.70 6.34 -11.21
C LEU A 113 9.94 6.52 -12.11
N ASP A 114 10.44 5.44 -12.72
CA ASP A 114 11.62 5.48 -13.58
C ASP A 114 11.31 6.08 -14.96
N ASP A 115 10.04 6.04 -15.38
CA ASP A 115 9.56 6.75 -16.58
C ASP A 115 9.21 8.20 -16.24
N THR A 116 9.96 9.12 -16.85
CA THR A 116 9.81 10.57 -16.73
C THR A 116 9.40 11.24 -18.04
N GLY A 117 9.05 10.44 -19.06
CA GLY A 117 8.62 10.94 -20.35
C GLY A 117 7.26 11.64 -20.31
N PRO A 118 6.89 12.37 -21.39
CA PRO A 118 5.61 13.07 -21.48
C PRO A 118 4.39 12.14 -21.47
N SER A 119 4.59 10.85 -21.78
CA SER A 119 3.56 9.80 -21.72
C SER A 119 3.61 8.95 -20.44
N ALA A 120 4.49 9.30 -19.49
CA ALA A 120 4.64 8.53 -18.26
C ALA A 120 3.32 8.49 -17.48
N SER A 121 2.86 7.29 -17.17
CA SER A 121 1.61 7.10 -16.44
C SER A 121 1.82 7.49 -14.98
N VAL A 122 1.08 8.49 -14.50
CA VAL A 122 1.04 8.85 -13.08
C VAL A 122 0.06 7.95 -12.33
N PHE A 123 -1.08 7.67 -12.94
CA PHE A 123 -2.14 6.85 -12.37
C PHE A 123 -2.68 5.94 -13.47
N ILE A 124 -2.60 4.62 -13.27
CA ILE A 124 -3.08 3.62 -14.23
C ILE A 124 -4.13 2.68 -13.60
N ALA A 125 -5.02 2.12 -14.41
CA ALA A 125 -6.11 1.28 -13.91
C ALA A 125 -6.31 0.01 -14.74
N GLY A 126 -6.79 -1.04 -14.08
CA GLY A 126 -7.30 -2.25 -14.71
C GLY A 126 -6.28 -2.96 -15.60
N ALA A 127 -6.77 -3.55 -16.69
CA ALA A 127 -5.96 -4.29 -17.65
C ALA A 127 -4.78 -3.48 -18.22
N GLY A 128 -4.91 -2.16 -18.36
CA GLY A 128 -3.80 -1.31 -18.82
C GLY A 128 -2.62 -1.30 -17.83
N GLY A 129 -2.91 -1.38 -16.53
CA GLY A 129 -1.90 -1.51 -15.47
C GLY A 129 -1.23 -2.88 -15.48
N ASP A 130 -2.03 -3.95 -15.62
CA ASP A 130 -1.49 -5.32 -15.73
C ASP A 130 -0.63 -5.50 -16.99
N ASP A 131 -1.05 -4.92 -18.12
CA ASP A 131 -0.28 -4.90 -19.37
C ASP A 131 1.03 -4.13 -19.21
N LEU A 132 1.01 -3.02 -18.47
CA LEU A 132 2.23 -2.26 -18.16
C LEU A 132 3.18 -3.07 -17.28
N ALA A 133 2.67 -3.72 -16.23
CA ALA A 133 3.47 -4.60 -15.37
C ALA A 133 4.14 -5.70 -16.19
N LYS A 134 3.42 -6.31 -17.13
CA LYS A 134 3.96 -7.31 -18.05
C LYS A 134 5.08 -6.75 -18.94
N ARG A 135 4.91 -5.54 -19.50
CA ARG A 135 5.94 -4.87 -20.31
C ARG A 135 7.20 -4.52 -19.50
N LEU A 136 7.03 -4.22 -18.22
CA LEU A 136 8.12 -3.97 -17.28
C LEU A 136 8.73 -5.25 -16.70
N ALA A 137 8.36 -6.43 -17.23
CA ALA A 137 8.84 -7.74 -16.78
C ALA A 137 8.60 -8.04 -15.29
N LEU A 138 7.50 -7.51 -14.73
CA LEU A 138 7.05 -7.84 -13.37
C LEU A 138 6.26 -9.15 -13.36
N ASP A 139 6.21 -9.79 -12.19
CA ASP A 139 5.48 -11.04 -12.00
C ASP A 139 3.97 -10.86 -12.23
N ILE A 140 3.44 -11.65 -13.17
CA ILE A 140 2.01 -11.76 -13.45
C ILE A 140 1.51 -13.11 -12.97
N VAL A 141 0.40 -13.10 -12.23
CA VAL A 141 -0.23 -14.28 -11.64
C VAL A 141 -1.71 -14.36 -12.04
N PRO A 142 -2.31 -15.56 -12.07
CA PRO A 142 -3.76 -15.66 -12.24
C PRO A 142 -4.49 -15.04 -11.03
N ASN A 143 -5.68 -14.48 -11.23
CA ASN A 143 -6.44 -13.78 -10.17
C ASN A 143 -6.66 -14.65 -8.91
N CYS A 144 -6.81 -15.96 -9.07
CA CYS A 144 -6.96 -16.91 -7.96
C CYS A 144 -5.73 -17.03 -7.05
N TYR A 145 -4.55 -16.54 -7.46
CA TYR A 145 -3.37 -16.45 -6.59
C TYR A 145 -3.62 -15.61 -5.35
N PHE A 146 -4.43 -14.54 -5.48
CA PHE A 146 -4.70 -13.60 -4.40
C PHE A 146 -5.64 -14.19 -3.34
N ALA A 147 -6.28 -15.33 -3.62
CA ALA A 147 -7.20 -15.99 -2.71
C ALA A 147 -6.48 -16.64 -1.52
N THR A 148 -7.15 -16.60 -0.37
CA THR A 148 -6.86 -17.48 0.77
C THR A 148 -8.14 -18.17 1.22
N GLU A 149 -8.00 -19.31 1.88
CA GLU A 149 -9.14 -20.06 2.41
C GLU A 149 -9.98 -19.19 3.36
N SER A 150 -9.33 -18.40 4.22
CA SER A 150 -10.00 -17.48 5.14
C SER A 150 -10.88 -16.46 4.39
N ARG A 151 -10.36 -15.80 3.35
CA ARG A 151 -11.08 -14.77 2.59
C ARG A 151 -12.20 -15.37 1.75
N THR A 152 -11.92 -16.48 1.08
CA THR A 152 -12.88 -17.17 0.21
C THR A 152 -14.04 -17.73 1.04
N SER A 153 -13.74 -18.37 2.16
CA SER A 153 -14.77 -18.90 3.08
C SER A 153 -15.61 -17.79 3.70
N TYR A 154 -14.98 -16.64 4.01
CA TYR A 154 -15.71 -15.47 4.49
C TYR A 154 -16.72 -14.97 3.45
N TRP A 155 -16.26 -14.77 2.20
CA TRP A 155 -17.10 -14.31 1.09
C TRP A 155 -18.27 -15.26 0.80
N GLN A 156 -18.00 -16.57 0.78
CA GLN A 156 -19.02 -17.61 0.52
C GLN A 156 -20.12 -17.66 1.59
N ARG A 157 -19.78 -17.38 2.85
CA ARG A 157 -20.74 -17.43 3.97
C ARG A 157 -21.73 -16.25 4.02
N LYS A 158 -21.65 -15.29 3.07
CA LYS A 158 -22.54 -14.11 2.94
C LYS A 158 -22.91 -13.45 4.27
N ARG A 159 -21.94 -13.21 5.16
CA ARG A 159 -22.18 -12.36 6.33
C ARG A 159 -21.97 -10.91 5.88
N ALA A 160 -23.04 -10.15 5.74
CA ALA A 160 -22.99 -8.70 5.50
C ALA A 160 -22.48 -7.91 6.73
N GLU A 161 -21.79 -8.56 7.68
CA GLU A 161 -21.55 -8.07 9.04
C GLU A 161 -20.07 -8.00 9.44
N ILE A 162 -19.11 -8.38 8.59
CA ILE A 162 -17.69 -8.04 8.81
C ILE A 162 -17.25 -7.14 7.67
N SER A 163 -17.19 -5.85 7.99
CA SER A 163 -16.51 -4.86 7.18
C SER A 163 -15.01 -5.11 7.35
N GLU A 164 -14.45 -5.95 6.48
CA GLU A 164 -13.03 -6.19 6.48
C GLU A 164 -12.36 -5.21 5.53
N HIS A 165 -11.85 -4.15 6.14
CA HIS A 165 -10.92 -3.17 5.57
C HIS A 165 -9.52 -3.49 6.08
N GLY A 166 -8.51 -3.10 5.31
CA GLY A 166 -7.13 -3.31 5.70
C GLY A 166 -6.21 -2.88 4.59
N THR A 167 -5.36 -1.94 4.89
CA THR A 167 -4.33 -1.44 3.98
C THR A 167 -3.00 -1.68 4.64
N VAL A 168 -2.04 -2.16 3.86
CA VAL A 168 -0.66 -2.24 4.32
C VAL A 168 0.09 -1.02 3.82
N GLY A 169 1.07 -0.58 4.60
CA GLY A 169 1.83 0.61 4.22
C GLY A 169 3.14 0.72 4.97
N ALA A 170 4.01 1.55 4.41
CA ALA A 170 5.31 1.88 4.97
C ALA A 170 5.64 3.36 4.77
N VAL A 171 6.25 3.95 5.79
CA VAL A 171 6.95 5.22 5.73
C VAL A 171 8.41 4.98 6.05
N VAL A 172 9.30 5.49 5.21
CA VAL A 172 10.76 5.30 5.35
C VAL A 172 11.46 6.65 5.31
N ARG A 173 12.47 6.83 6.17
CA ARG A 173 13.47 7.90 6.10
C ARG A 173 14.85 7.29 5.92
N ASP A 174 15.55 7.65 4.84
CA ASP A 174 16.91 7.16 4.58
C ASP A 174 18.00 8.00 5.27
N SER A 175 19.26 7.56 5.16
CA SER A 175 20.42 8.25 5.73
C SER A 175 20.71 9.62 5.10
N HIS A 176 20.16 9.89 3.92
CA HIS A 176 20.22 11.20 3.26
C HIS A 176 19.13 12.15 3.76
N GLY A 177 18.19 11.65 4.55
CA GLY A 177 17.06 12.40 5.07
C GLY A 177 15.89 12.50 4.09
N ASN A 178 15.92 11.75 2.99
CA ASN A 178 14.75 11.65 2.11
C ASN A 178 13.71 10.77 2.77
N VAL A 179 12.44 11.09 2.53
CA VAL A 179 11.31 10.28 3.00
C VAL A 179 10.50 9.74 1.84
N ALA A 180 9.85 8.60 2.05
CA ALA A 180 8.92 8.00 1.11
C ALA A 180 7.73 7.39 1.84
N ALA A 181 6.58 7.36 1.17
CA ALA A 181 5.37 6.70 1.64
C ALA A 181 4.89 5.71 0.57
N ALA A 182 4.48 4.52 0.99
CA ALA A 182 3.98 3.45 0.13
C ALA A 182 2.78 2.78 0.78
N ASN A 183 1.77 2.46 -0.01
CA ASN A 183 0.49 1.91 0.45
C ASN A 183 -0.04 0.88 -0.56
N SER A 184 -0.69 -0.19 -0.07
CA SER A 184 -1.31 -1.23 -0.92
C SER A 184 -2.53 -1.87 -0.24
N THR A 185 -3.57 -2.21 -1.00
CA THR A 185 -4.77 -2.90 -0.50
C THR A 185 -5.50 -3.75 -1.55
N GLY A 186 -6.29 -4.73 -1.08
CA GLY A 186 -7.36 -5.35 -1.86
C GLY A 186 -8.68 -4.57 -1.84
N GLY A 187 -8.78 -3.48 -1.08
CA GLY A 187 -9.98 -2.69 -0.86
C GLY A 187 -10.98 -3.39 0.07
N MET A 188 -12.26 -3.04 -0.04
CA MET A 188 -13.31 -3.59 0.81
C MET A 188 -13.82 -4.95 0.33
N MET A 189 -14.14 -5.82 1.27
CA MET A 189 -14.90 -7.04 1.00
C MET A 189 -16.28 -6.70 0.43
N PHE A 190 -16.72 -7.43 -0.59
CA PHE A 190 -17.94 -7.19 -1.36
C PHE A 190 -18.01 -5.84 -2.08
N LYS A 191 -16.87 -5.16 -2.28
CA LYS A 191 -16.86 -3.92 -3.08
C LYS A 191 -17.43 -4.16 -4.49
N PRO A 192 -18.11 -3.16 -5.09
CA PRO A 192 -18.44 -3.20 -6.52
C PRO A 192 -17.17 -3.37 -7.37
N VAL A 193 -17.30 -4.07 -8.49
CA VAL A 193 -16.20 -4.21 -9.44
C VAL A 193 -15.74 -2.83 -9.93
N GLY A 194 -14.43 -2.61 -10.00
CA GLY A 194 -13.84 -1.33 -10.39
C GLY A 194 -13.86 -0.26 -9.30
N ARG A 195 -14.30 -0.59 -8.07
CA ARG A 195 -14.24 0.37 -6.96
C ARG A 195 -12.80 0.64 -6.55
N VAL A 196 -12.46 1.93 -6.51
CA VAL A 196 -11.18 2.48 -6.04
C VAL A 196 -11.34 3.09 -4.65
N GLY A 197 -10.44 2.76 -3.72
CA GLY A 197 -10.39 3.31 -2.36
C GLY A 197 -9.49 4.53 -2.21
N ASP A 198 -9.23 4.91 -0.96
CA ASP A 198 -8.33 6.01 -0.59
C ASP A 198 -6.84 5.63 -0.72
N THR A 199 -6.54 4.34 -0.62
CA THR A 199 -5.20 3.80 -0.36
C THR A 199 -4.16 4.28 -1.36
N ALA A 200 -4.51 4.31 -2.64
CA ALA A 200 -3.61 4.73 -3.71
C ALA A 200 -3.68 6.23 -4.00
N VAL A 201 -4.65 6.97 -3.44
CA VAL A 201 -4.93 8.37 -3.79
C VAL A 201 -4.02 9.32 -3.01
N LEU A 202 -3.18 10.07 -3.73
CA LEU A 202 -2.31 11.11 -3.16
C LEU A 202 -3.11 12.12 -2.35
N GLY A 203 -2.67 12.39 -1.12
CA GLY A 203 -3.35 13.30 -0.21
C GLY A 203 -4.62 12.71 0.39
N SER A 204 -4.84 11.39 0.26
CA SER A 204 -5.88 10.64 0.97
C SER A 204 -5.22 9.51 1.79
N GLY A 205 -4.88 8.37 1.19
CA GLY A 205 -4.21 7.26 1.88
C GLY A 205 -2.71 7.49 2.11
N LEU A 206 -2.06 8.27 1.25
CA LEU A 206 -0.62 8.53 1.35
C LEU A 206 -0.23 9.95 0.93
N TYR A 207 0.88 10.43 1.49
CA TYR A 207 1.52 11.69 1.14
C TYR A 207 3.01 11.66 1.50
N ALA A 208 3.85 12.32 0.72
CA ALA A 208 5.21 12.64 1.16
C ALA A 208 5.72 13.94 0.52
N ASP A 209 6.47 14.72 1.29
CA ASP A 209 7.30 15.83 0.83
C ASP A 209 8.69 15.74 1.47
N LYS A 210 9.51 16.78 1.36
CA LYS A 210 10.89 16.79 1.90
C LYS A 210 10.97 16.70 3.43
N ARG A 211 9.85 16.83 4.14
CA ARG A 211 9.78 16.94 5.61
C ARG A 211 8.95 15.83 6.24
N VAL A 212 7.84 15.48 5.60
CA VAL A 212 6.83 14.58 6.16
C VAL A 212 6.48 13.49 5.16
N ALA A 213 6.29 12.27 5.66
CA ALA A 213 5.68 11.17 4.91
C ALA A 213 4.61 10.51 5.78
N ILE A 214 3.49 10.16 5.15
CA ILE A 214 2.31 9.58 5.77
C ILE A 214 1.84 8.43 4.88
N ALA A 215 1.63 7.28 5.50
CA ALA A 215 0.95 6.13 4.94
C ALA A 215 -0.09 5.71 5.99
N TRP A 216 -1.38 5.81 5.64
CA TRP A 216 -2.49 5.50 6.55
C TRP A 216 -3.67 4.92 5.75
N TYR A 217 -4.76 4.63 6.45
CA TYR A 217 -6.00 4.01 6.00
C TYR A 217 -7.10 4.39 7.01
N GLU A 218 -8.32 4.58 6.53
CA GLU A 218 -9.52 4.78 7.35
C GLU A 218 -10.72 4.18 6.61
N ASP A 219 -11.94 4.44 7.07
CA ASP A 219 -13.15 4.25 6.25
C ASP A 219 -13.04 5.10 4.97
N ASP A 220 -12.93 4.45 3.81
CA ASP A 220 -12.54 5.07 2.53
C ASP A 220 -13.34 6.34 2.15
N LEU A 221 -14.62 6.42 2.56
CA LEU A 221 -15.51 7.55 2.26
C LEU A 221 -15.16 8.82 3.04
N ALA A 222 -14.56 8.69 4.23
CA ALA A 222 -14.21 9.82 5.07
C ALA A 222 -12.90 10.48 4.59
N LEU A 223 -11.90 9.71 4.15
CA LEU A 223 -10.62 10.25 3.67
C LEU A 223 -10.72 10.94 2.32
N ILE A 224 -11.44 10.36 1.34
CA ILE A 224 -11.57 10.97 0.01
C ILE A 224 -12.35 12.29 0.08
N ARG A 225 -13.37 12.37 0.96
CA ARG A 225 -14.18 13.58 1.13
C ARG A 225 -13.45 14.70 1.86
N CYS A 226 -12.57 14.36 2.80
CA CYS A 226 -11.98 15.34 3.71
C CYS A 226 -10.53 15.71 3.35
N GLY A 227 -9.87 15.01 2.42
CA GLY A 227 -8.48 15.27 2.03
C GLY A 227 -7.52 15.28 3.22
N LEU A 228 -7.77 14.41 4.21
CA LEU A 228 -7.32 14.52 5.60
C LEU A 228 -5.80 14.61 5.84
N PRO A 229 -4.91 14.10 4.97
CA PRO A 229 -3.51 14.49 5.01
C PRO A 229 -3.30 16.00 4.99
N SER A 230 -4.09 16.79 4.25
CA SER A 230 -3.91 18.24 4.12
C SER A 230 -4.16 19.01 5.44
N PRO A 231 -5.26 18.79 6.20
CA PRO A 231 -5.43 19.34 7.55
C PRO A 231 -4.37 18.87 8.57
N PHE A 232 -3.91 17.61 8.47
CA PHE A 232 -2.89 17.05 9.37
C PHE A 232 -1.50 17.66 9.07
N LEU A 233 -1.16 17.85 7.79
CA LEU A 233 0.04 18.54 7.33
C LEU A 233 0.04 20.01 7.74
N GLY A 234 -1.12 20.68 7.74
CA GLY A 234 -1.27 22.04 8.27
C GLY A 234 -0.86 22.19 9.74
N ARG A 235 -0.94 21.11 10.53
CA ARG A 235 -0.48 21.08 11.93
C ARG A 235 1.03 20.86 12.06
N PHE A 236 1.68 20.21 11.08
CA PHE A 236 3.14 20.04 11.04
C PHE A 236 3.87 21.17 10.31
N SER A 237 3.18 21.97 9.48
CA SER A 237 3.76 23.06 8.70
C SER A 237 3.88 24.39 9.44
N GLY A 238 3.43 24.49 10.70
CA GLY A 238 3.53 25.74 11.46
C GLY A 238 2.77 26.91 10.83
N GLY A 239 1.62 26.66 10.19
CA GLY A 239 0.75 27.72 9.69
C GLY A 239 1.03 28.22 8.27
N ALA A 240 1.75 27.48 7.44
CA ALA A 240 1.79 27.77 6.00
C ALA A 240 0.66 27.01 5.29
N CYS A 241 -0.38 27.73 4.88
CA CYS A 241 -1.43 27.24 3.98
C CYS A 241 -0.82 26.83 2.63
N PHE A 242 -1.26 25.69 2.10
CA PHE A 242 -1.07 25.34 0.69
C PHE A 242 -1.91 26.31 -0.15
N ASN A 243 -1.24 27.18 -0.93
CA ASN A 243 -1.84 27.98 -1.99
C ASN A 243 -1.35 27.46 -3.34
#